data_AF-A0AAE3NR74-F1
#
_entry.id   AF-A0AAE3NR74-F1
#
_cell.length_a   1.000
_cell.length_b   1.000
_cell.length_c   1.000
_cell.angle_alpha   90.00
_cell.angle_beta   90.00
_cell.angle_gamma   90.00
#
_symmetry.space_group_name_H-M   'P 1'
#
loop_
_entity.id
_entity.type
_entity.pdbx_description
1 polymer ?
#
loop_
_entity_poly.entity_id
_entity_poly.type
_entity_poly.pdbx_seq_one_letter_code
_entity_poly.pdbx_strand_id
1 'polypeptide(L)' 'RAEVSHQPTRRRERQQIRFKSPGSAQRFLASHSAISNHFNVQRHLISRRTLKVLRSTAMADWREIVAV' A
#
# COMPACT_ATOMS: atom_id res chain seq x y z
N ARG A 1 12.02 -12.16 -22.40
CA ARG A 1 11.06 -11.03 -22.21
C ARG A 1 11.06 -10.64 -20.73
N ALA A 2 11.84 -9.61 -20.36
CA ALA A 2 12.15 -9.26 -18.95
C ALA A 2 11.80 -7.80 -18.59
N GLU A 3 11.14 -7.06 -19.48
CA GLU A 3 11.00 -5.60 -19.39
C GLU A 3 10.14 -5.07 -18.24
N VAL A 4 9.41 -5.92 -17.50
CA VAL A 4 8.48 -5.47 -16.44
C VAL A 4 8.70 -6.20 -15.10
N SER A 5 9.76 -7.01 -14.96
CA SER A 5 9.98 -7.82 -13.75
C SER A 5 10.21 -6.99 -12.48
N HIS A 6 10.71 -5.76 -12.64
CA HIS A 6 11.10 -4.84 -11.57
C HIS A 6 9.95 -3.95 -11.09
N GLN A 7 8.79 -3.96 -11.76
CA GLN A 7 7.66 -3.18 -11.25
C GLN A 7 7.28 -3.69 -9.85
N PRO A 8 7.13 -2.79 -8.85
CA PRO A 8 6.72 -3.16 -7.50
C PRO A 8 5.45 -4.01 -7.50
N THR A 9 4.55 -3.74 -8.44
CA THR A 9 3.34 -4.53 -8.75
C THR A 9 3.69 -5.99 -9.05
N ARG A 10 4.57 -6.25 -10.01
CA ARG A 10 4.97 -7.60 -10.45
C ARG A 10 5.71 -8.37 -9.37
N ARG A 11 6.49 -7.67 -8.53
CA ARG A 11 7.16 -8.29 -7.38
C ARG A 11 6.15 -8.69 -6.30
N ARG A 12 5.13 -7.86 -6.03
CA ARG A 12 4.04 -8.17 -5.09
C ARG A 12 3.13 -9.30 -5.62
N GLU A 13 2.80 -9.31 -6.91
CA GLU A 13 2.10 -10.42 -7.58
C GLU A 13 2.83 -11.76 -7.48
N ARG A 14 4.17 -11.75 -7.46
CA ARG A 14 4.96 -12.98 -7.34
C ARG A 14 5.11 -13.43 -5.89
N GLN A 15 5.24 -12.50 -4.94
CA GLN A 15 5.29 -12.80 -3.51
C GLN A 15 3.94 -13.30 -2.98
N GLN A 16 2.83 -12.81 -3.53
CA GLN A 16 1.49 -13.31 -3.28
C GLN A 16 1.04 -14.16 -4.46
N ILE A 17 1.44 -15.44 -4.48
CA ILE A 17 1.00 -16.51 -5.40
C ILE A 17 -0.01 -16.02 -6.46
N ARG A 18 0.49 -15.67 -7.66
CA ARG A 18 -0.22 -15.24 -8.89
C ARG A 18 -1.75 -15.04 -8.77
N PHE A 19 -2.24 -13.83 -9.08
CA PHE A 19 -3.68 -13.57 -9.21
C PHE A 19 -4.34 -14.44 -10.28
N LYS A 20 -5.56 -14.92 -10.00
CA LYS A 20 -6.37 -15.74 -10.91
C LYS A 20 -6.80 -14.98 -12.17
N SER A 21 -6.90 -13.65 -12.11
CA SER A 21 -7.26 -12.79 -13.25
C SER A 21 -6.68 -11.36 -13.14
N PRO A 22 -6.51 -10.64 -14.27
CA PRO A 22 -6.13 -9.22 -14.26
C PRO A 22 -7.10 -8.33 -13.46
N GLY A 23 -8.41 -8.58 -13.54
CA GLY A 23 -9.41 -7.83 -12.77
C GLY A 23 -9.27 -8.02 -11.26
N SER A 24 -8.95 -9.24 -10.81
CA SER A 24 -8.66 -9.50 -9.39
C SER A 24 -7.38 -8.80 -8.92
N ALA A 25 -6.35 -8.75 -9.78
CA ALA A 25 -5.13 -8.01 -9.50
C ALA A 25 -5.42 -6.50 -9.40
N GLN A 26 -6.21 -5.94 -10.31
CA GLN A 26 -6.50 -4.51 -10.32
C GLN A 26 -7.29 -4.07 -9.09
N ARG A 27 -8.32 -4.81 -8.68
CA ARG A 27 -9.08 -4.53 -7.45
C ARG A 27 -8.21 -4.58 -6.20
N PHE A 28 -7.34 -5.60 -6.12
CA PHE A 28 -6.39 -5.72 -5.03
C PHE A 28 -5.41 -4.55 -5.03
N LEU A 29 -4.80 -4.24 -6.18
CA LEU A 29 -3.82 -3.17 -6.31
C LEU A 29 -4.42 -1.82 -5.99
N ALA A 30 -5.64 -1.52 -6.43
CA ALA A 30 -6.31 -0.25 -6.12
C ALA A 30 -6.48 -0.05 -4.61
N SER A 31 -6.99 -1.09 -3.92
CA SER A 31 -7.18 -1.06 -2.46
C SER A 31 -5.85 -0.98 -1.73
N HIS A 32 -4.89 -1.83 -2.13
CA HIS A 32 -3.57 -1.90 -1.51
C HIS A 32 -2.74 -0.63 -1.77
N SER A 33 -2.87 0.01 -2.94
CA SER A 33 -2.16 1.26 -3.23
C SER A 33 -2.69 2.41 -2.40
N ALA A 34 -4.01 2.51 -2.21
CA ALA A 34 -4.60 3.52 -1.34
C ALA A 34 -4.09 3.39 0.11
N ILE A 35 -4.11 2.17 0.65
CA ILE A 35 -3.59 1.87 1.98
C ILE A 35 -2.08 2.18 2.06
N SER A 36 -1.29 1.69 1.10
CA SER A 36 0.16 1.93 1.10
C SER A 36 0.47 3.42 1.03
N ASN A 37 -0.21 4.20 0.19
CA ASN A 37 0.03 5.62 0.06
C ASN A 37 -0.29 6.37 1.36
N HIS A 38 -1.39 6.02 2.02
CA HIS A 38 -1.80 6.63 3.30
C HIS A 38 -0.76 6.42 4.40
N PHE A 39 -0.17 5.22 4.49
CA PHE A 39 0.81 4.90 5.52
C PHE A 39 2.28 5.16 5.12
N ASN A 40 2.57 5.35 3.82
CA ASN A 40 3.93 5.57 3.31
C ASN A 40 4.35 7.03 3.43
N VAL A 41 4.54 7.46 4.68
CA VAL A 41 5.14 8.75 5.00
C VAL A 41 6.64 8.70 4.76
N GLN A 42 7.21 9.71 4.12
CA GLN A 42 8.65 9.82 3.85
C GLN A 42 9.44 10.06 5.15
N ARG A 43 9.64 8.99 5.94
CA ARG A 43 10.18 9.03 7.31
C ARG A 43 11.56 9.70 7.43
N HIS A 44 12.29 9.79 6.32
CA HIS A 44 13.62 10.40 6.26
C HIS A 44 13.56 11.93 6.09
N LEU A 45 12.39 12.49 5.78
CA LEU A 45 12.15 13.93 5.66
C LEU A 45 11.46 14.53 6.89
N ILE A 46 11.09 13.71 7.88
CA ILE A 46 10.31 14.14 9.04
C ILE A 46 10.91 13.66 10.35
N SER A 47 10.66 14.42 11.42
CA SER A 47 11.07 14.03 12.76
C SER A 47 10.34 12.77 13.25
N ARG A 48 10.91 12.07 14.23
CA ARG A 48 10.26 10.91 14.86
C ARG A 48 8.94 11.26 15.54
N ARG A 49 8.80 12.49 16.07
CA ARG A 49 7.57 12.98 16.69
C ARG A 49 6.48 13.18 15.63
N THR A 50 6.82 13.85 14.53
CA THR A 50 5.91 14.06 13.38
C THR A 50 5.44 12.72 12.81
N LEU A 51 6.36 11.76 12.64
CA LEU A 51 6.03 10.42 12.17
C LEU A 51 5.02 9.71 13.08
N LYS A 52 5.15 9.82 14.41
CA LYS A 52 4.21 9.24 15.37
C LYS A 52 2.80 9.82 15.20
N VAL A 53 2.69 11.14 15.07
CA VAL A 53 1.40 11.82 14.88
C VAL A 53 0.74 11.36 13.57
N LEU A 54 1.46 11.44 12.45
CA LEU A 54 0.94 11.05 11.13
C LEU A 54 0.49 9.58 11.09
N ARG A 55 1.25 8.67 11.73
CA ARG A 55 0.84 7.26 11.84
C ARG A 55 -0.39 7.06 12.72
N SER A 56 -0.53 7.83 13.80
CA SER A 56 -1.70 7.75 14.68
C SER A 56 -2.96 8.23 13.96
N THR A 57 -2.87 9.37 13.27
CA THR A 57 -3.96 9.91 12.44
C THR A 57 -4.34 8.91 11.36
N ALA A 58 -3.36 8.43 10.58
CA ALA A 58 -3.64 7.48 9.51
C ALA A 58 -4.32 6.19 10.00
N MET A 59 -3.98 5.73 11.21
CA MET A 59 -4.63 4.56 11.83
C MET A 59 -6.05 4.87 12.32
N ALA A 60 -6.32 6.08 12.81
CA ALA A 60 -7.65 6.50 13.21
C ALA A 60 -8.58 6.57 11.99
N ASP A 61 -8.15 7.25 10.92
CA ASP A 61 -8.89 7.32 9.65
C ASP A 61 -9.18 5.92 9.10
N TRP A 62 -8.20 5.01 9.17
CA TRP A 62 -8.37 3.64 8.73
C TRP A 62 -9.43 2.87 9.53
N ARG A 63 -9.50 3.09 10.85
CA ARG A 63 -10.51 2.45 11.70
C ARG A 63 -11.91 2.96 11.37
N GLU A 64 -12.05 4.24 11.06
CA GLU A 64 -13.33 4.82 10.65
C GLU A 64 -13.81 4.23 9.32
N ILE A 65 -12.92 4.14 8.33
CA ILE A 65 -13.25 3.60 7.00
C ILE A 65 -13.66 2.11 7.07
N VAL A 66 -13.04 1.32 7.96
CA VAL A 66 -13.31 -0.13 8.09
C VAL A 66 -14.45 -0.43 9.08
N ALA A 67 -14.86 0.53 9.91
CA ALA A 67 -15.98 0.35 10.84
C ALA A 67 -17.35 0.42 10.17
N VAL A 68 -17.41 0.66 8.86
CA VAL A 68 -18.61 0.63 8.00
C VAL A 68 -18.80 -0.76 7.41
#